data_AF-A0A838QWB7-F1
#
_entry.id   AF-A0A838QWB7-F1
#
_cell.length_a   1.000
_cell.length_b   1.000
_cell.length_c   1.000
_cell.angle_alpha   90.00
_cell.angle_beta   90.00
_cell.angle_gamma   90.00
#
_symmetry.space_group_name_H-M   'P 1'
#
loop_
_entity.id
_entity.type
_entity.pdbx_description
1 polymer ?
#
loop_
_entity_poly.entity_id
_entity_poly.type
_entity_poly.pdbx_seq_one_letter_code
_entity_poly.pdbx_strand_id
1 'polypeptide(L)'
;MARAAKYIALLGVFLAAVSAASGAVAAQKYGSGAYLASAVAALLIWIAGGSSLALVASAKTPTARLNCVLAAMLIRMALPLAAVAFFSSSNHPLVAYGVAGLIVVHYLAGLVVETLLCLRIVSHANAADSGARRERVSVG
;
A
#
# COMPACT_ATOMS: atom_id res chain seq x y z
N MET A 1 -5.42 -13.45 -9.76
CA MET A 1 -6.34 -12.93 -8.72
C MET A 1 -6.02 -13.45 -7.32
N ALA A 2 -6.07 -14.77 -7.05
CA ALA A 2 -5.88 -15.32 -5.70
C ALA A 2 -4.56 -14.92 -4.99
N ARG A 3 -3.45 -14.75 -5.74
CA ARG A 3 -2.18 -14.29 -5.17
C ARG A 3 -2.20 -12.81 -4.75
N ALA A 4 -2.86 -11.95 -5.52
CA ALA A 4 -2.97 -10.53 -5.20
C ALA A 4 -3.82 -10.31 -3.94
N ALA A 5 -4.94 -11.04 -3.81
CA ALA A 5 -5.77 -10.99 -2.60
C ALA A 5 -4.98 -11.38 -1.33
N LYS A 6 -4.11 -12.41 -1.42
CA LYS A 6 -3.22 -12.79 -0.31
C LYS A 6 -2.28 -11.65 0.09
N TYR A 7 -1.67 -10.95 -0.87
CA TYR A 7 -0.76 -9.83 -0.60
C TYR A 7 -1.49 -8.61 -0.03
N ILE A 8 -2.71 -8.31 -0.50
CA ILE A 8 -3.55 -7.25 0.04
C ILE A 8 -3.95 -7.56 1.50
N ALA A 9 -4.29 -8.81 1.81
CA ALA A 9 -4.58 -9.24 3.17
C ALA A 9 -3.34 -9.12 4.09
N LEU A 10 -2.17 -9.54 3.59
CA LEU A 10 -0.90 -9.43 4.31
C LEU A 10 -0.53 -7.97 4.64
N LEU A 11 -0.73 -7.07 3.67
CA LEU A 11 -0.55 -5.63 3.86
C LEU A 11 -1.51 -5.10 4.94
N GLY A 12 -2.77 -5.53 4.92
CA GLY A 12 -3.77 -5.14 5.91
C GLY A 12 -3.42 -5.59 7.33
N VAL A 13 -2.99 -6.85 7.50
CA VAL A 13 -2.56 -7.37 8.82
C VAL A 13 -1.34 -6.60 9.34
N PHE A 14 -0.37 -6.31 8.47
CA PHE A 14 0.79 -5.53 8.85
C PHE A 14 0.41 -4.10 9.28
N LEU A 15 -0.43 -3.41 8.49
CA LEU A 15 -0.91 -2.07 8.82
C LEU A 15 -1.73 -2.06 10.11
N ALA A 16 -2.52 -3.10 10.39
CA ALA A 16 -3.25 -3.23 11.66
C ALA A 16 -2.29 -3.34 12.86
N ALA A 17 -1.21 -4.11 12.73
CA ALA A 17 -0.18 -4.21 13.78
C ALA A 17 0.55 -2.88 13.99
N VAL A 18 0.95 -2.22 12.89
CA VAL A 18 1.58 -0.89 12.94
C VAL A 18 0.61 0.15 13.52
N SER A 19 -0.68 0.05 13.23
CA SER A 19 -1.71 0.93 13.75
C SER A 19 -1.89 0.79 15.27
N ALA A 20 -1.90 -0.43 15.78
CA ALA A 20 -1.95 -0.70 17.20
C ALA A 20 -0.71 -0.13 17.92
N ALA A 21 0.49 -0.38 17.38
CA ALA A 21 1.74 0.09 17.97
C ALA A 21 1.87 1.62 17.94
N SER A 22 1.68 2.24 16.78
CA SER A 22 1.76 3.70 16.62
C SER A 22 0.61 4.43 17.31
N GLY A 23 -0.58 3.83 17.36
CA GLY A 23 -1.73 4.33 18.12
C GLY A 23 -1.46 4.32 19.62
N ALA A 24 -0.83 3.26 20.15
CA ALA A 24 -0.42 3.18 21.56
C ALA A 24 0.62 4.26 21.91
N VAL A 25 1.62 4.48 21.04
CA VAL A 25 2.63 5.53 21.23
C VAL A 25 2.00 6.93 21.15
N ALA A 26 1.14 7.16 20.16
CA ALA A 26 0.46 8.45 19.99
C ALA A 26 -0.56 8.73 21.09
N ALA A 27 -1.20 7.70 21.66
CA ALA A 27 -2.12 7.83 22.77
C ALA A 27 -1.46 8.39 24.04
N GLN A 28 -0.15 8.17 24.22
CA GLN A 28 0.60 8.78 25.33
C GLN A 28 0.71 10.30 25.20
N LYS A 29 0.69 10.84 23.98
CA LYS A 29 0.84 12.29 23.73
C LYS A 29 -0.47 13.01 23.46
N TYR A 30 -1.40 12.33 22.80
CA TYR A 30 -2.61 12.95 22.25
C TYR A 30 -3.91 12.35 22.84
N GLY A 31 -3.82 11.37 23.74
CA GLY A 31 -4.97 10.73 24.36
C GLY A 31 -5.61 9.63 23.50
N SER A 32 -6.71 9.07 23.98
CA SER A 32 -7.36 7.88 23.40
C SER A 32 -7.86 8.07 21.96
N GLY A 33 -8.08 9.32 21.52
CA GLY A 33 -8.44 9.64 20.13
C GLY A 33 -7.38 9.24 19.10
N ALA A 34 -6.12 9.07 19.52
CA ALA A 34 -5.02 8.66 18.66
C ALA A 34 -5.19 7.25 18.07
N TYR A 35 -5.90 6.34 18.76
CA TYR A 35 -6.19 5.00 18.22
C TYR A 35 -7.08 5.08 16.97
N LEU A 36 -8.11 5.92 17.01
CA LEU A 36 -9.03 6.09 15.89
C LEU A 36 -8.32 6.81 14.73
N ALA A 37 -7.51 7.83 15.04
CA ALA A 37 -6.68 8.51 14.05
C ALA A 37 -5.69 7.56 13.35
N SER A 38 -5.05 6.68 14.12
CA SER A 38 -4.16 5.64 13.61
C SER A 38 -4.89 4.62 12.73
N ALA A 39 -6.08 4.17 13.15
CA ALA A 39 -6.88 3.21 12.39
C ALA A 39 -7.35 3.79 11.04
N VAL A 40 -7.78 5.05 11.02
CA VAL A 40 -8.18 5.74 9.79
C VAL A 40 -6.98 5.90 8.84
N ALA A 41 -5.82 6.30 9.37
CA ALA A 41 -4.59 6.40 8.59
C ALA A 41 -4.21 5.04 7.97
N ALA A 42 -4.23 3.97 8.77
CA ALA A 42 -3.93 2.62 8.30
C ALA A 42 -4.90 2.14 7.22
N LEU A 43 -6.20 2.43 7.35
CA LEU A 43 -7.22 2.07 6.37
C LEU A 43 -7.01 2.81 5.04
N LEU A 44 -6.68 4.10 5.07
CA LEU A 44 -6.40 4.88 3.87
C LEU A 44 -5.20 4.33 3.10
N ILE A 45 -4.11 4.04 3.81
CA ILE A 45 -2.89 3.46 3.20
C ILE A 45 -3.17 2.05 2.67
N TRP A 46 -3.98 1.26 3.38
CA TRP A 46 -4.37 -0.07 2.92
C TRP A 46 -5.18 -0.02 1.62
N ILE A 47 -6.11 0.93 1.47
CA ILE A 47 -6.89 1.10 0.24
C ILE A 47 -5.99 1.59 -0.92
N ALA A 48 -5.11 2.56 -0.65
CA ALA A 48 -4.16 3.08 -1.65
C ALA A 48 -3.20 1.99 -2.15
N GLY A 49 -2.65 1.20 -1.21
CA GLY A 49 -1.74 0.12 -1.57
C GLY A 49 -2.45 -1.09 -2.17
N GLY A 50 -3.64 -1.42 -1.67
CA GLY A 50 -4.46 -2.51 -2.19
C GLY A 50 -4.92 -2.28 -3.63
N SER A 51 -5.37 -1.07 -3.96
CA SER A 51 -5.74 -0.69 -5.32
C SER A 51 -4.55 -0.71 -6.29
N SER A 52 -3.39 -0.23 -5.84
CA SER A 52 -2.12 -0.27 -6.59
C SER A 52 -1.67 -1.70 -6.91
N LEU A 53 -1.70 -2.60 -5.91
CA LEU A 53 -1.39 -4.03 -6.07
C LEU A 53 -2.40 -4.74 -7.00
N ALA A 54 -3.69 -4.41 -6.88
CA ALA A 54 -4.72 -4.99 -7.74
C ALA A 54 -4.54 -4.59 -9.21
N LEU A 55 -4.23 -3.31 -9.47
CA LEU A 55 -3.92 -2.80 -10.81
C LEU A 55 -2.72 -3.53 -11.43
N VAL A 56 -1.60 -3.60 -10.71
CA VAL A 56 -0.39 -4.28 -11.22
C VAL A 56 -0.63 -5.77 -11.46
N ALA A 57 -1.40 -6.43 -10.60
CA ALA A 57 -1.72 -7.85 -10.75
C ALA A 57 -2.67 -8.16 -11.92
N SER A 58 -3.42 -7.16 -12.40
CA SER A 58 -4.36 -7.30 -13.52
C SER A 58 -3.68 -7.28 -14.91
N ALA A 59 -2.45 -6.76 -14.99
CA ALA A 59 -1.77 -6.54 -16.26
C ALA A 59 -1.20 -7.85 -16.86
N LYS A 60 -1.74 -8.24 -18.02
CA LYS A 60 -1.34 -9.45 -18.75
C LYS A 60 -0.18 -9.22 -19.73
N THR A 61 -0.07 -8.03 -20.32
CA THR A 61 0.96 -7.71 -21.32
C THR A 61 2.11 -6.88 -20.72
N PRO A 62 3.34 -6.98 -21.26
CA PRO A 62 4.50 -6.25 -20.73
C PRO A 62 4.34 -4.73 -20.82
N THR A 63 3.74 -4.20 -21.88
CA THR A 63 3.41 -2.78 -22.02
C THR A 63 2.33 -2.32 -21.02
N ALA A 64 1.28 -3.14 -20.80
CA ALA A 64 0.28 -2.82 -19.78
C ALA A 64 0.84 -2.86 -18.36
N ARG A 65 1.83 -3.71 -18.07
CA ARG A 65 2.49 -3.75 -16.77
C ARG A 65 3.20 -2.45 -16.44
N LEU A 66 3.92 -1.85 -17.40
CA LEU A 66 4.56 -0.56 -17.20
C LEU A 66 3.54 0.54 -16.89
N ASN A 67 2.45 0.60 -17.67
CA ASN A 67 1.38 1.58 -17.44
C ASN A 67 0.70 1.38 -16.08
N CYS A 68 0.43 0.14 -15.67
CA CYS A 68 -0.14 -0.15 -14.36
C CYS A 68 0.83 0.17 -13.21
N VAL A 69 2.14 -0.01 -13.38
CA VAL A 69 3.14 0.40 -12.38
C VAL A 69 3.19 1.92 -12.25
N LEU A 70 3.15 2.66 -13.37
CA LEU A 70 3.09 4.12 -13.34
C LEU A 70 1.81 4.62 -12.68
N ALA A 71 0.66 4.03 -13.01
CA ALA A 71 -0.62 4.35 -12.38
C ALA A 71 -0.61 4.04 -10.87
N ALA A 72 -0.03 2.90 -10.47
CA ALA A 72 0.14 2.53 -9.07
C ALA A 72 1.02 3.54 -8.31
N MET A 73 2.11 4.02 -8.92
CA MET A 73 2.95 5.06 -8.31
C MET A 73 2.20 6.39 -8.14
N LEU A 74 1.37 6.75 -9.12
CA LEU A 74 0.56 7.96 -9.08
C LEU A 74 -0.49 7.88 -7.96
N ILE A 75 -1.19 6.74 -7.83
CA ILE A 75 -2.13 6.48 -6.73
C ILE A 75 -1.42 6.54 -5.38
N ARG A 76 -0.27 5.89 -5.24
CA ARG A 76 0.52 5.87 -3.99
C ARG A 76 0.96 7.25 -3.52
N MET A 77 1.21 8.19 -4.42
CA MET A 77 1.59 9.56 -4.05
C MET A 77 0.37 10.44 -3.86
N ALA A 78 -0.63 10.34 -4.74
CA ALA A 78 -1.79 11.21 -4.72
C ALA A 78 -2.67 11.01 -3.47
N LEU A 79 -2.92 9.76 -3.06
CA LEU A 79 -3.83 9.47 -1.95
C LEU A 79 -3.33 9.96 -0.59
N PRO A 80 -2.08 9.67 -0.19
CA PRO A 80 -1.54 10.17 1.08
C PRO A 80 -1.40 11.69 1.09
N LEU A 81 -0.99 12.29 -0.03
CA LEU A 81 -0.87 13.75 -0.14
C LEU A 81 -2.25 14.42 -0.04
N ALA A 82 -3.25 13.88 -0.73
CA ALA A 82 -4.64 14.35 -0.63
C ALA A 82 -5.20 14.15 0.78
N ALA A 83 -4.90 13.04 1.45
CA ALA A 83 -5.31 12.80 2.82
C ALA A 83 -4.68 13.83 3.77
N VAL A 84 -3.37 14.08 3.69
CA VAL A 84 -2.69 15.09 4.50
C VAL A 84 -3.24 16.48 4.22
N ALA A 85 -3.44 16.86 2.95
CA ALA A 85 -4.01 18.16 2.58
C ALA A 85 -5.45 18.34 3.10
N PHE A 86 -6.29 17.30 2.96
CA PHE A 86 -7.67 17.32 3.43
C PHE A 86 -7.75 17.45 4.96
N PHE A 87 -6.96 16.66 5.69
CA PHE A 87 -6.92 16.74 7.15
C PHE A 87 -6.28 18.05 7.64
N SER A 88 -5.28 18.59 6.93
CA SER A 88 -4.66 19.86 7.31
C SER A 88 -5.57 21.07 7.06
N SER A 89 -6.45 21.01 6.06
CA SER A 89 -7.38 22.10 5.74
C SER A 89 -8.70 22.01 6.53
N SER A 90 -9.05 20.84 7.04
CA SER A 90 -10.29 20.64 7.79
C SER A 90 -10.02 20.85 9.29
N ASN A 91 -10.81 21.68 9.97
CA ASN A 91 -10.81 21.80 11.44
C ASN A 91 -11.40 20.54 12.13
N HIS A 92 -11.02 19.36 11.66
CA HIS A 92 -11.54 18.10 12.12
C HIS A 92 -10.90 17.77 13.49
N PRO A 93 -11.64 17.25 14.47
CA PRO A 93 -11.10 16.90 15.79
C PRO A 93 -9.94 15.89 15.75
N LEU A 94 -9.77 15.18 14.63
CA LEU A 94 -8.66 14.27 14.40
C LEU A 94 -7.30 14.97 14.21
N VAL A 95 -7.28 16.25 13.82
CA VAL A 95 -6.04 17.02 13.68
C VAL A 95 -5.38 17.24 15.05
N ALA A 96 -6.19 17.45 16.09
CA ALA A 96 -5.72 17.56 17.47
C ALA A 96 -5.03 16.28 17.98
N TYR A 97 -5.32 15.14 17.35
CA TYR A 97 -4.72 13.84 17.69
C TYR A 97 -3.47 13.49 16.85
N GLY A 98 -2.94 14.43 16.07
CA GLY A 98 -1.72 14.22 15.29
C GLY A 98 -1.91 13.30 14.08
N VAL A 99 -3.12 13.23 13.51
CA VAL A 99 -3.44 12.32 12.39
C VAL A 99 -2.51 12.52 11.19
N ALA A 100 -2.06 13.75 10.92
CA ALA A 100 -1.14 14.03 9.81
C ALA A 100 0.21 13.29 9.99
N GLY A 101 0.78 13.33 11.20
CA GLY A 101 2.01 12.59 11.51
C GLY A 101 1.80 11.08 11.44
N LEU A 102 0.66 10.58 11.94
CA LEU A 102 0.31 9.17 11.85
C LEU A 102 0.14 8.70 10.40
N ILE A 103 -0.47 9.52 9.53
CA ILE A 103 -0.58 9.23 8.10
C ILE A 103 0.82 9.07 7.47
N VAL A 104 1.76 9.96 7.78
CA VAL A 104 3.13 9.87 7.25
C VAL A 104 3.84 8.60 7.73
N VAL A 105 3.71 8.25 9.02
CA VAL A 105 4.32 7.03 9.58
C VAL A 105 3.75 5.77 8.91
N HIS A 106 2.43 5.66 8.80
CA HIS A 106 1.77 4.53 8.14
C HIS A 106 2.09 4.48 6.66
N TYR A 107 2.20 5.63 6.01
CA TYR A 107 2.57 5.72 4.60
C TYR A 107 3.98 5.18 4.36
N LEU A 108 4.98 5.61 5.15
CA LEU A 108 6.35 5.12 5.02
C LEU A 108 6.44 3.61 5.28
N ALA A 109 5.79 3.12 6.34
CA ALA A 109 5.76 1.70 6.66
C ALA A 109 5.08 0.88 5.55
N GLY A 110 3.92 1.37 5.07
CA GLY A 110 3.19 0.77 3.96
C GLY A 110 4.03 0.72 2.69
N LEU A 111 4.70 1.82 2.34
CA LEU A 111 5.49 1.95 1.12
C LEU A 111 6.65 0.94 1.06
N VAL A 112 7.32 0.67 2.18
CA VAL A 112 8.37 -0.35 2.26
C VAL A 112 7.80 -1.74 1.98
N VAL A 113 6.74 -2.13 2.69
CA VAL A 113 6.12 -3.45 2.54
C VAL A 113 5.53 -3.63 1.14
N GLU A 114 4.89 -2.60 0.62
CA GLU A 114 4.27 -2.65 -0.70
C GLU A 114 5.30 -2.76 -1.81
N THR A 115 6.44 -2.06 -1.68
CA THR A 115 7.58 -2.20 -2.61
C THR A 115 8.10 -3.64 -2.62
N LEU A 116 8.31 -4.24 -1.45
CA LEU A 116 8.76 -5.63 -1.34
C LEU A 116 7.76 -6.62 -1.98
N LEU A 117 6.46 -6.41 -1.77
CA LEU A 117 5.39 -7.21 -2.37
C LEU A 117 5.35 -7.05 -3.90
N CYS A 118 5.50 -5.81 -4.39
CA CYS A 118 5.58 -5.52 -5.83
C CYS A 118 6.77 -6.24 -6.47
N LEU A 119 7.96 -6.15 -5.86
CA LEU A 119 9.17 -6.83 -6.35
C LEU A 119 8.97 -8.34 -6.42
N ARG A 120 8.33 -8.96 -5.42
CA ARG A 120 7.99 -10.39 -5.47
C ARG A 120 7.04 -10.74 -6.61
N ILE A 121 6.00 -9.94 -6.85
CA ILE A 121 5.05 -10.18 -7.95
C ILE A 121 5.76 -10.12 -9.30
N VAL A 122 6.59 -9.10 -9.52
CA VAL A 122 7.35 -8.91 -10.76
C VAL A 122 8.38 -10.03 -10.96
N SER A 123 9.13 -10.39 -9.92
CA SER A 123 10.10 -11.51 -9.96
C SER A 123 9.46 -12.83 -10.37
N HIS A 124 8.30 -13.17 -9.80
CA HIS A 124 7.60 -14.40 -10.17
C HIS A 124 7.06 -14.37 -11.61
N ALA A 125 6.60 -13.20 -12.07
CA ALA A 125 6.10 -13.04 -13.42
C ALA A 125 7.21 -13.21 -14.49
N ASN A 126 8.42 -12.71 -14.20
CA ASN A 126 9.58 -12.85 -15.10
C ASN A 126 10.13 -14.29 -15.14
N ALA A 127 10.13 -15.00 -14.00
CA ALA A 127 10.51 -16.40 -13.95
C ALA A 127 9.58 -17.30 -14.78
N ALA A 128 8.27 -17.03 -14.74
CA ALA A 128 7.28 -17.76 -15.53
C ALA A 128 7.47 -17.57 -17.04
N ASP A 129 7.75 -16.34 -17.48
CA ASP A 129 7.97 -16.02 -18.90
C ASP A 129 9.26 -16.68 -19.44
N SER A 130 10.31 -16.73 -18.63
CA SER A 130 11.58 -17.38 -18.98
C SER A 130 11.43 -18.91 -19.18
N GLY A 131 10.60 -19.55 -18.36
CA GLY A 131 10.27 -20.98 -18.51
C GLY A 131 9.52 -21.26 -19.80
N ALA A 132 8.46 -20.50 -20.07
CA ALA A 132 7.66 -20.63 -21.29
C ALA A 132 8.45 -20.34 -22.58
N ARG A 133 9.49 -19.48 -22.50
CA ARG A 133 10.38 -19.21 -23.63
C ARG A 133 11.34 -20.38 -23.91
N ARG A 134 11.88 -21.03 -22.88
CA ARG A 134 12.77 -22.20 -23.04
C ARG A 134 12.04 -23.39 -23.64
N GLU A 135 10.79 -23.63 -23.21
CA GLU A 135 9.97 -24.73 -23.72
C GLU A 135 9.69 -24.57 -25.22
N ARG A 136 9.41 -23.34 -25.70
CA ARG A 136 9.24 -23.07 -27.14
C ARG A 136 10.49 -23.28 -27.99
N VAL A 137 11.68 -23.08 -27.43
CA VAL A 137 12.96 -23.30 -28.14
C VAL A 137 13.32 -24.78 -28.23
N SER A 138 12.79 -25.62 -27.34
CA SER A 138 13.06 -27.07 -27.34
C SER A 138 12.17 -27.87 -28.29
N VAL A 139 11.08 -27.28 -28.80
CA VAL A 139 10.05 -27.98 -29.60
C VAL A 139 10.12 -27.58 -31.08
N GLY A 140 10.98 -26.63 -31.45
CA GLY A 140 11.27 -26.24 -32.83
C GLY A 140 12.65 -26.72 -33.26
#